data_AF-A0A2V6WUY4-F1
#
_entry.id   AF-A0A2V6WUY4-F1
#
_cell.length_a   1.000
_cell.length_b   1.000
_cell.length_c   1.000
_cell.angle_alpha   90.00
_cell.angle_beta   90.00
_cell.angle_gamma   90.00
#
_symmetry.space_group_name_H-M   'P 1'
#
loop_
_entity.id
_entity.type
_entity.pdbx_description
1 polymer ?
#
loop_
_entity_poly.entity_id
_entity_poly.type
_entity_poly.pdbx_seq_one_letter_code
_entity_poly.pdbx_strand_id
1 'polypeptide(L)'
;MLDPKAAGGGCLRNLGPHGLDLFLFLTGDDATVTGAQLSASALGQPVEDYASVLLRSTRGILGTIEVGNTFPRAGTDAEWKVAGRDAMVQLRDGTIRLTTGESEEVTAGEPAEPPALTALRDALDCWHRGAPPPAGVQDCLRAVRLIDRAYELAARSRG
;
A
#
# COMPACT_ATOMS: atom_id res chain seq x y z
N MET A 1 15.77 -2.23 10.79
CA MET A 1 16.18 -1.00 11.50
C MET A 1 15.00 -0.59 12.37
N LEU A 2 15.15 -0.55 13.70
CA LEU A 2 14.04 -0.33 14.65
C LEU A 2 14.19 0.95 15.49
N ASP A 3 15.31 1.67 15.32
CA ASP A 3 15.49 3.00 15.91
C ASP A 3 14.54 3.99 15.20
N PRO A 4 13.57 4.60 15.90
CA PRO A 4 12.63 5.54 15.30
C PRO A 4 13.31 6.71 14.59
N LYS A 5 14.47 7.16 15.07
CA LYS A 5 15.19 8.29 14.46
C LYS A 5 15.76 7.95 13.10
N ALA A 6 16.20 6.72 12.92
CA ALA A 6 16.77 6.24 11.68
C ALA A 6 15.69 5.70 10.71
N ALA A 7 14.67 5.02 11.26
CA ALA A 7 13.62 4.37 10.47
C ALA A 7 12.49 5.33 10.05
N GLY A 8 12.22 6.38 10.84
CA GLY A 8 11.11 7.30 10.61
C GLY A 8 9.72 6.70 10.84
N GLY A 9 9.64 5.45 11.34
CA GLY A 9 8.42 4.71 11.58
C GLY A 9 8.61 3.19 11.55
N GLY A 10 7.55 2.45 11.79
CA GLY A 10 7.52 0.99 11.80
C GLY A 10 6.93 0.39 10.53
N CYS A 11 5.98 -0.54 10.69
CA CYS A 11 5.36 -1.22 9.54
C CYS A 11 4.69 -0.25 8.56
N LEU A 12 4.14 0.88 9.03
CA LEU A 12 3.48 1.84 8.14
C LEU A 12 4.47 2.55 7.24
N ARG A 13 5.66 2.91 7.76
CA ARG A 13 6.71 3.55 6.96
C ARG A 13 7.32 2.58 5.95
N ASN A 14 7.44 1.32 6.32
CA ASN A 14 8.06 0.29 5.47
C ASN A 14 7.09 -0.27 4.40
N LEU A 15 5.89 -0.67 4.81
CA LEU A 15 4.94 -1.41 3.97
C LEU A 15 3.78 -0.54 3.46
N GLY A 16 3.44 0.52 4.20
CA GLY A 16 2.37 1.45 3.83
C GLY A 16 2.50 2.06 2.43
N PRO A 17 3.69 2.39 1.90
CA PRO A 17 3.83 2.92 0.55
C PRO A 17 3.19 2.03 -0.52
N HIS A 18 3.27 0.69 -0.38
CA HIS A 18 2.73 -0.25 -1.37
C HIS A 18 1.21 -0.08 -1.54
N GLY A 19 0.46 -0.02 -0.44
CA GLY A 19 -1.00 0.10 -0.51
C GLY A 19 -1.49 1.51 -0.76
N LEU A 20 -0.79 2.52 -0.23
CA LEU A 20 -1.16 3.92 -0.45
C LEU A 20 -0.91 4.35 -1.91
N ASP A 21 0.22 3.94 -2.49
CA ASP A 21 0.53 4.20 -3.90
C ASP A 21 -0.44 3.46 -4.82
N LEU A 22 -0.73 2.18 -4.54
CA LEU A 22 -1.70 1.41 -5.33
C LEU A 22 -3.10 2.07 -5.31
N PHE A 23 -3.55 2.57 -4.15
CA PHE A 23 -4.81 3.30 -4.06
C PHE A 23 -4.81 4.54 -4.95
N LEU A 24 -3.77 5.36 -4.89
CA LEU A 24 -3.64 6.57 -5.72
C LEU A 24 -3.58 6.21 -7.22
N PHE A 25 -2.82 5.17 -7.57
CA PHE A 25 -2.67 4.71 -8.95
C PHE A 25 -3.99 4.22 -9.54
N LEU A 26 -4.71 3.35 -8.82
CA LEU A 26 -5.97 2.76 -9.31
C LEU A 26 -7.12 3.76 -9.34
N THR A 27 -7.16 4.71 -8.39
CA THR A 27 -8.21 5.73 -8.37
C THR A 27 -7.93 6.88 -9.35
N GLY A 28 -6.66 7.15 -9.66
CA GLY A 28 -6.27 8.31 -10.46
C GLY A 28 -6.57 9.66 -9.78
N ASP A 29 -6.85 9.64 -8.48
CA ASP A 29 -7.29 10.79 -7.69
C ASP A 29 -6.26 11.13 -6.61
N ASP A 30 -6.31 12.38 -6.13
CA ASP A 30 -5.73 12.70 -4.82
C ASP A 30 -6.59 12.11 -3.69
N ALA A 31 -5.95 11.84 -2.56
CA ALA A 31 -6.59 11.22 -1.41
C ALA A 31 -6.31 11.97 -0.11
N THR A 32 -7.17 11.75 0.88
CA THR A 32 -7.00 12.22 2.25
C THR A 32 -7.08 11.06 3.22
N VAL A 33 -6.28 11.10 4.28
CA VAL A 33 -6.43 10.17 5.40
C VAL A 33 -7.56 10.67 6.30
N THR A 34 -8.57 9.84 6.49
CA THR A 34 -9.76 10.14 7.31
C THR A 34 -9.67 9.54 8.71
N GLY A 35 -8.81 8.52 8.90
CA GLY A 35 -8.55 7.91 10.20
C GLY A 35 -7.29 7.06 10.17
N ALA A 36 -6.63 6.90 11.31
CA ALA A 36 -5.45 6.05 11.45
C ALA A 36 -5.34 5.50 12.88
N GLN A 37 -4.97 4.23 12.98
CA GLN A 37 -4.68 3.53 14.23
C GLN A 37 -3.34 2.81 14.11
N LEU A 38 -2.46 3.00 15.08
CA LEU A 38 -1.13 2.41 15.12
C LEU A 38 -0.93 1.72 16.47
N SER A 39 -0.31 0.54 16.46
CA SER A 39 0.00 -0.26 17.64
C SER A 39 1.42 -0.81 17.57
N ALA A 40 2.07 -0.93 18.73
CA ALA A 40 3.35 -1.62 18.90
C ALA A 40 3.23 -2.77 19.91
N SER A 41 1.99 -3.18 20.20
CA SER A 41 1.68 -4.05 21.34
C SER A 41 2.02 -5.52 21.11
N ALA A 42 2.15 -5.96 19.86
CA ALA A 42 2.44 -7.37 19.55
C ALA A 42 3.93 -7.69 19.71
N LEU A 43 4.81 -6.77 19.34
CA LEU A 43 6.26 -6.94 19.30
C LEU A 43 7.00 -6.09 20.34
N GLY A 44 6.32 -5.11 20.96
CA GLY A 44 6.87 -4.27 22.02
C GLY A 44 8.05 -3.39 21.58
N GLN A 45 8.15 -3.08 20.29
CA GLN A 45 9.26 -2.32 19.73
C GLN A 45 9.01 -0.80 19.81
N PRO A 46 10.06 0.04 19.69
CA PRO A 46 9.91 1.51 19.70
C PRO A 46 9.13 2.09 18.50
N VAL A 47 8.81 1.27 17.51
CA VAL A 47 8.03 1.62 16.31
C VAL A 47 6.81 0.70 16.20
N GLU A 48 5.77 1.15 15.50
CA GLU A 48 4.54 0.36 15.36
C GLU A 48 4.77 -0.96 14.61
N ASP A 49 4.13 -2.03 15.10
CA ASP A 49 4.11 -3.36 14.49
C ASP A 49 2.83 -3.62 13.70
N TYR A 50 1.80 -2.80 13.89
CA TYR A 50 0.55 -2.83 13.15
C TYR A 50 0.00 -1.43 12.93
N ALA A 51 -0.52 -1.17 11.73
CA ALA A 51 -1.21 0.07 11.40
C ALA A 51 -2.44 -0.20 10.51
N SER A 52 -3.52 0.53 10.77
CA SER A 52 -4.72 0.59 9.93
C SER A 52 -4.98 2.05 9.56
N VAL A 53 -5.17 2.31 8.27
CA VAL A 53 -5.34 3.66 7.71
C VAL A 53 -6.59 3.69 6.83
N LEU A 54 -7.46 4.66 7.08
CA LEU A 54 -8.67 4.92 6.29
C LEU A 54 -8.43 6.09 5.34
N LEU A 55 -8.84 5.92 4.08
CA LEU A 55 -8.64 6.87 2.99
C LEU A 55 -9.97 7.28 2.37
N ARG A 56 -9.99 8.49 1.82
CA ARG A 56 -11.03 8.96 0.92
C ARG A 56 -10.42 9.75 -0.24
N SER A 57 -10.69 9.32 -1.47
CA SER A 57 -10.31 10.05 -2.69
C SER A 57 -11.15 11.33 -2.85
N THR A 58 -10.68 12.26 -3.68
CA THR A 58 -11.45 13.47 -4.06
C THR A 58 -12.82 13.14 -4.65
N ARG A 59 -12.95 12.05 -5.39
CA ARG A 59 -14.23 11.57 -5.94
C ARG A 59 -15.04 10.71 -4.96
N GLY A 60 -14.54 10.51 -3.74
CA GLY A 60 -15.23 9.80 -2.68
C GLY A 60 -15.03 8.29 -2.65
N ILE A 61 -14.06 7.76 -3.39
CA ILE A 61 -13.66 6.35 -3.29
C ILE A 61 -13.05 6.12 -1.90
N LEU A 62 -13.44 5.04 -1.24
CA LEU A 62 -12.97 4.70 0.10
C LEU A 62 -11.87 3.63 0.01
N GLY A 63 -10.89 3.72 0.90
CA GLY A 63 -9.82 2.73 1.03
C GLY A 63 -9.52 2.42 2.49
N THR A 64 -9.16 1.16 2.74
CA THR A 64 -8.60 0.71 4.02
C THR A 64 -7.28 0.05 3.72
N ILE A 65 -6.21 0.52 4.35
CA ILE A 65 -4.87 -0.04 4.24
C ILE A 65 -4.46 -0.55 5.60
N GLU A 66 -4.19 -1.85 5.67
CA GLU A 66 -3.70 -2.52 6.88
C GLU A 66 -2.32 -3.11 6.59
N VAL A 67 -1.37 -2.84 7.49
CA VAL A 67 0.00 -3.31 7.37
C VAL A 67 0.53 -3.74 8.72
N GLY A 68 1.26 -4.85 8.75
CA GLY A 68 1.79 -5.40 10.00
C GLY A 68 3.05 -6.22 9.80
N ASN A 69 3.89 -6.25 10.85
CA ASN A 69 5.07 -7.11 10.95
C ASN A 69 4.78 -8.35 11.82
N THR A 70 3.51 -8.73 11.95
CA THR A 70 3.01 -9.71 12.92
C THR A 70 2.67 -11.08 12.31
N PHE A 71 2.96 -11.30 11.02
CA PHE A 71 2.73 -12.60 10.39
C PHE A 71 3.64 -13.67 11.05
N PRO A 72 3.10 -14.83 11.48
CA PRO A 72 3.78 -15.71 12.45
C PRO A 72 4.92 -16.56 11.86
N ARG A 73 5.28 -16.37 10.59
CA ARG A 73 6.31 -17.14 9.87
C ARG A 73 6.88 -16.34 8.71
N ALA A 74 7.89 -16.88 8.03
CA ALA A 74 8.31 -16.35 6.74
C ALA A 74 7.15 -16.42 5.73
N GLY A 75 6.76 -15.28 5.18
CA GLY A 75 5.64 -15.16 4.24
C GLY A 75 4.80 -13.92 4.52
N THR A 76 3.61 -13.90 3.95
CA THR A 76 2.65 -12.80 4.08
C THR A 76 1.23 -13.33 3.93
N ASP A 77 0.28 -12.66 4.55
CA ASP A 77 -1.16 -12.75 4.31
C ASP A 77 -1.66 -11.67 3.34
N ALA A 78 -0.76 -11.08 2.54
CA ALA A 78 -1.06 -9.99 1.62
C ALA A 78 -2.28 -10.30 0.76
N GLU A 79 -3.24 -9.40 0.84
CA GLU A 79 -4.47 -9.43 0.08
C GLU A 79 -4.76 -8.03 -0.45
N TRP A 80 -5.17 -7.97 -1.71
CA TRP A 80 -5.64 -6.74 -2.34
C TRP A 80 -7.06 -6.96 -2.83
N LYS A 81 -7.92 -5.99 -2.59
CA LYS A 81 -9.32 -6.07 -3.01
C LYS A 81 -9.80 -4.73 -3.54
N VAL A 82 -10.39 -4.76 -4.72
CA VAL A 82 -10.98 -3.59 -5.37
C VAL A 82 -12.39 -3.98 -5.79
N ALA A 83 -13.38 -3.20 -5.34
CA ALA A 83 -14.78 -3.43 -5.67
C ALA A 83 -15.37 -2.21 -6.36
N GLY A 84 -16.01 -2.46 -7.51
CA GLY A 84 -16.83 -1.49 -8.24
C GLY A 84 -18.29 -1.90 -8.25
N ARG A 85 -19.09 -1.20 -9.07
CA ARG A 85 -20.53 -1.48 -9.22
C ARG A 85 -20.80 -2.88 -9.76
N ASP A 86 -20.06 -3.28 -10.80
CA ASP A 86 -20.39 -4.45 -11.63
C ASP A 86 -19.39 -5.61 -11.43
N ALA A 87 -18.28 -5.36 -10.75
CA ALA A 87 -17.21 -6.33 -10.59
C ALA A 87 -16.36 -6.08 -9.34
N MET A 88 -15.69 -7.14 -8.90
CA MET A 88 -14.73 -7.14 -7.81
C MET A 88 -13.49 -7.93 -8.22
N VAL A 89 -12.31 -7.35 -7.96
CA VAL A 89 -11.02 -8.00 -8.17
C VAL A 89 -10.37 -8.25 -6.83
N GLN A 90 -9.90 -9.48 -6.61
CA GLN A 90 -9.13 -9.87 -5.43
C GLN A 90 -7.81 -10.50 -5.86
N LEU A 91 -6.69 -10.05 -5.29
CA LEU A 91 -5.38 -10.70 -5.42
C LEU A 91 -5.01 -11.31 -4.06
N ARG A 92 -4.90 -12.62 -4.00
CA ARG A 92 -4.54 -13.39 -2.79
C ARG A 92 -3.90 -14.72 -3.17
N ASP A 93 -2.92 -15.16 -2.40
CA ASP A 93 -2.23 -16.44 -2.59
C ASP A 93 -1.73 -16.67 -4.02
N GLY A 94 -1.20 -15.61 -4.66
CA GLY A 94 -0.68 -15.69 -6.03
C GLY A 94 -1.75 -15.81 -7.12
N THR A 95 -3.03 -15.63 -6.78
CA THR A 95 -4.15 -15.69 -7.74
C THR A 95 -4.90 -14.38 -7.81
N ILE A 96 -5.31 -14.01 -9.02
CA ILE A 96 -6.28 -12.93 -9.25
C ILE A 96 -7.64 -13.58 -9.48
N ARG A 97 -8.63 -13.17 -8.69
CA ARG A 97 -10.03 -13.54 -8.86
C ARG A 97 -10.82 -12.32 -9.32
N LEU A 98 -11.51 -12.44 -10.44
CA LEU A 98 -12.48 -11.48 -10.92
C LEU A 98 -13.88 -12.06 -10.72
N THR A 99 -14.70 -11.39 -9.92
CA THR A 99 -16.10 -11.75 -9.69
C THR A 99 -17.00 -10.68 -10.29
N THR A 100 -17.95 -11.09 -11.12
CA THR A 100 -19.02 -10.24 -11.68
C THR A 100 -20.38 -10.73 -11.20
N GLY A 101 -21.47 -10.09 -11.64
CA GLY A 101 -22.83 -10.59 -11.37
C GLY A 101 -23.16 -11.91 -12.05
N GLU A 102 -22.40 -12.31 -13.07
CA GLU A 102 -22.71 -13.46 -13.94
C GLU A 102 -21.67 -14.57 -13.86
N SER A 103 -20.42 -14.22 -13.51
CA SER A 103 -19.29 -15.14 -13.60
C SER A 103 -18.25 -14.90 -12.52
N GLU A 104 -17.41 -15.90 -12.35
CA GLU A 104 -16.18 -15.82 -11.60
C GLU A 104 -15.04 -16.41 -12.44
N GLU A 105 -13.95 -15.66 -12.55
CA GLU A 105 -12.75 -16.06 -13.27
C GLU A 105 -11.54 -16.00 -12.34
N VAL A 106 -10.65 -16.98 -12.47
CA VAL A 106 -9.41 -17.06 -11.68
C VAL A 106 -8.23 -17.20 -12.62
N THR A 107 -7.25 -16.33 -12.47
CA THR A 107 -5.99 -16.34 -13.23
C THR A 107 -4.79 -16.33 -12.29
N ALA A 108 -3.62 -16.64 -12.83
CA ALA A 108 -2.37 -16.42 -12.11
C ALA A 108 -2.20 -14.92 -11.83
N GLY A 109 -1.82 -14.59 -10.59
CA GLY A 109 -1.56 -13.23 -10.11
C GLY A 109 -0.09 -12.95 -9.82
N GLU A 110 0.74 -13.98 -9.80
CA GLU A 110 2.18 -13.81 -9.60
C GLU A 110 2.83 -13.22 -10.86
N PRO A 111 3.64 -12.15 -10.71
CA PRO A 111 4.40 -11.62 -11.82
C PRO A 111 5.48 -12.64 -12.26
N ALA A 112 5.75 -12.70 -13.57
CA ALA A 112 6.73 -13.63 -14.13
C ALA A 112 8.16 -13.39 -13.62
N GLU A 113 8.46 -12.17 -13.15
CA GLU A 113 9.74 -11.78 -12.57
C GLU A 113 9.53 -10.94 -11.30
N PRO A 114 10.53 -10.89 -10.40
CA PRO A 114 10.48 -10.03 -9.22
C PRO A 114 10.18 -8.57 -9.60
N PRO A 115 9.13 -7.93 -9.05
CA PRO A 115 8.74 -6.57 -9.41
C PRO A 115 9.85 -5.54 -9.29
N ALA A 116 10.76 -5.71 -8.32
CA ALA A 116 11.91 -4.82 -8.15
C ALA A 116 12.88 -4.85 -9.34
N LEU A 117 13.08 -6.02 -9.97
CA LEU A 117 13.92 -6.14 -11.16
C LEU A 117 13.25 -5.50 -12.36
N THR A 118 11.95 -5.74 -12.55
CA THR A 118 11.16 -5.11 -13.62
C THR A 118 11.17 -3.59 -13.49
N ALA A 119 10.85 -3.07 -12.30
CA ALA A 119 10.83 -1.63 -12.04
C ALA A 119 12.21 -0.97 -12.26
N LEU A 120 13.30 -1.63 -11.86
CA LEU A 120 14.65 -1.13 -12.09
C LEU A 120 14.98 -1.06 -13.59
N ARG A 121 14.68 -2.13 -14.34
CA ARG A 121 14.92 -2.18 -15.79
C ARG A 121 14.10 -1.10 -16.50
N ASP A 122 12.82 -1.00 -16.21
CA ASP A 122 11.93 -0.02 -16.84
C ASP A 122 12.39 1.42 -16.57
N ALA A 123 12.85 1.72 -15.35
CA ALA A 123 13.38 3.04 -15.00
C ALA A 123 14.66 3.37 -15.80
N LEU A 124 15.59 2.42 -15.93
CA LEU A 124 16.83 2.59 -16.70
C LEU A 124 16.54 2.76 -18.20
N ASP A 125 15.60 1.98 -18.72
CA ASP A 125 15.15 2.03 -20.10
C ASP A 125 14.50 3.37 -20.45
N CYS A 126 13.61 3.88 -19.58
CA CYS A 126 13.03 5.20 -19.73
C CYS A 126 14.10 6.29 -19.69
N TRP A 127 15.05 6.19 -18.75
CA TRP A 127 16.17 7.12 -18.66
C TRP A 127 17.00 7.13 -19.96
N HIS A 128 17.33 5.95 -20.50
CA HIS A 128 18.09 5.84 -21.74
C HIS A 128 17.39 6.48 -22.94
N ARG A 129 16.04 6.41 -22.98
CA ARG A 129 15.22 7.00 -24.04
C ARG A 129 14.83 8.47 -23.80
N GLY A 130 15.21 9.07 -22.67
CA GLY A 130 14.78 10.42 -22.28
C GLY A 130 13.28 10.52 -21.95
N ALA A 131 12.66 9.41 -21.55
CA ALA A 131 11.25 9.34 -21.13
C ALA A 131 11.14 9.39 -19.59
N PRO A 132 10.00 9.84 -19.04
CA PRO A 132 9.75 9.75 -17.60
C PRO A 132 9.69 8.28 -17.15
N PRO A 133 10.11 7.96 -15.91
CA PRO A 133 9.95 6.62 -15.36
C PRO A 133 8.45 6.30 -15.16
N PRO A 134 8.06 5.01 -15.16
CA PRO A 134 6.67 4.62 -14.92
C PRO A 134 6.11 5.08 -13.56
N ALA A 135 6.97 5.09 -12.53
CA ALA A 135 6.69 5.69 -11.23
C ALA A 135 7.79 6.71 -10.90
N GLY A 136 7.40 7.98 -10.81
CA GLY A 136 8.30 9.10 -10.55
C GLY A 136 8.39 9.44 -9.07
N VAL A 137 9.33 10.34 -8.74
CA VAL A 137 9.50 10.85 -7.36
C VAL A 137 8.22 11.50 -6.82
N GLN A 138 7.39 12.08 -7.69
CA GLN A 138 6.11 12.68 -7.28
C GLN A 138 5.10 11.63 -6.83
N ASP A 139 5.10 10.44 -7.43
CA ASP A 139 4.24 9.33 -7.00
C ASP A 139 4.64 8.88 -5.60
N CYS A 140 5.94 8.66 -5.38
CA CYS A 140 6.49 8.35 -4.06
C CYS A 140 6.15 9.43 -3.02
N LEU A 141 6.28 10.71 -3.38
CA LEU A 141 6.00 11.83 -2.48
C LEU A 141 4.53 11.84 -2.03
N ARG A 142 3.59 11.55 -2.93
CA ARG A 142 2.16 11.51 -2.60
C ARG A 142 1.86 10.41 -1.58
N ALA A 143 2.41 9.21 -1.77
CA ALA A 143 2.26 8.12 -0.80
C ALA A 143 2.88 8.47 0.56
N VAL A 144 4.09 9.04 0.58
CA VAL A 144 4.77 9.46 1.83
C VAL A 144 3.97 10.52 2.59
N ARG A 145 3.36 11.50 1.90
CA ARG A 145 2.51 12.51 2.54
C ARG A 145 1.28 11.90 3.22
N LEU A 146 0.69 10.86 2.64
CA LEU A 146 -0.41 10.14 3.28
C LEU A 146 0.06 9.39 4.54
N ILE A 147 1.27 8.81 4.51
CA ILE A 147 1.89 8.17 5.69
C ILE A 147 2.09 9.20 6.82
N ASP A 148 2.71 10.33 6.49
CA ASP A 148 2.94 11.40 7.48
C ASP A 148 1.61 11.88 8.08
N ARG A 149 0.59 12.03 7.25
CA ARG A 149 -0.76 12.41 7.70
C ARG A 149 -1.41 11.36 8.61
N ALA A 150 -1.19 10.07 8.33
CA ALA A 150 -1.68 8.99 9.19
C ALA A 150 -1.00 9.01 10.56
N TYR A 151 0.32 9.24 10.63
CA TYR A 151 1.03 9.43 11.91
C TYR A 151 0.50 10.64 12.68
N GLU A 152 0.29 11.78 12.02
CA GLU A 152 -0.28 12.98 12.65
C GLU A 152 -1.66 12.72 13.27
N LEU A 153 -2.54 12.01 12.58
CA LEU A 153 -3.88 11.69 13.06
C LEU A 153 -3.83 10.71 14.24
N ALA A 154 -3.02 9.66 14.14
CA ALA A 154 -2.88 8.66 15.20
C ALA A 154 -2.29 9.26 16.49
N ALA A 155 -1.38 10.22 16.38
CA ALA A 155 -0.82 10.93 17.53
C ALA A 155 -1.87 11.78 18.28
N ARG A 156 -2.80 12.42 17.54
CA ARG A 156 -3.87 13.24 18.13
C ARG A 156 -4.90 12.42 18.90
N SER A 157 -5.17 11.19 18.47
CA SER A 157 -6.13 10.29 19.13
C SER A 157 -5.62 9.70 20.45
N ARG A 158 -4.33 9.90 20.79
CA ARG A 158 -3.70 9.43 22.03
C ARG A 158 -3.58 10.52 23.11
N GLY A 159 -3.87 11.78 22.77
CA GLY A 159 -3.87 12.93 23.70
C GLY A 159 -5.28 13.31 24.09
#